data_AF-A0A934NKJ9-F1
#
_entry.id   AF-A0A934NKJ9-F1
#
_cell.length_a   1.000
_cell.length_b   1.000
_cell.length_c   1.000
_cell.angle_alpha   90.00
_cell.angle_beta   90.00
_cell.angle_gamma   90.00
#
_symmetry.space_group_name_H-M   'P 1'
#
loop_
_entity.id
_entity.type
_entity.pdbx_description
1 polymer ?
#
loop_
_entity_poly.entity_id
_entity_poly.type
_entity_poly.pdbx_seq_one_letter_code
_entity_poly.pdbx_strand_id
1 'polypeptide(L)'
;MKNSLLLFFIVAFISCSSDDSSSNNSPYNPPSWIHGTWGLAKTEFSDENPFYKFTSDNVCQLTQVSSLCWKESVMDFPQIHSGSDSSSDTIYESKFVSVGGTTITLNFQKVSSSKILWLNSGSSEIELVKLK
;
A
#
# COMPACT_ATOMS: atom_id res chain seq x y z
N MET A 1 43.16 24.21 -41.05
CA MET A 1 44.01 23.59 -40.01
C MET A 1 43.72 24.25 -38.68
N LYS A 2 43.62 23.42 -37.63
CA LYS A 2 43.55 23.71 -36.19
C LYS A 2 42.17 24.09 -35.61
N ASN A 3 41.52 23.03 -35.12
CA ASN A 3 40.53 22.99 -34.06
C ASN A 3 40.87 23.90 -32.87
N SER A 4 39.83 24.42 -32.23
CA SER A 4 39.80 24.46 -30.76
C SER A 4 38.37 24.28 -30.27
N LEU A 5 38.10 23.07 -29.79
CA LEU A 5 36.95 22.67 -29.00
C LEU A 5 37.07 23.33 -27.62
N LEU A 6 36.02 24.00 -27.12
CA LEU A 6 35.97 24.43 -25.72
C LEU A 6 34.59 24.07 -25.15
N LEU A 7 34.60 22.90 -24.51
CA LEU A 7 33.56 22.33 -23.67
C LEU A 7 33.37 23.24 -22.44
N PHE A 8 32.15 23.70 -22.17
CA PHE A 8 31.77 24.16 -20.83
C PHE A 8 30.77 23.16 -20.24
N PHE A 9 31.34 22.30 -19.39
CA PHE A 9 30.63 21.38 -18.50
C PHE A 9 30.26 22.18 -17.25
N ILE A 10 28.98 22.45 -17.02
CA ILE A 10 28.49 22.96 -15.73
C ILE A 10 27.73 21.82 -15.07
N VAL A 11 28.40 21.12 -14.16
CA VAL A 11 27.77 20.22 -13.20
C VAL A 11 27.20 21.09 -12.09
N ALA A 12 25.90 21.35 -12.12
CA ALA A 12 25.21 21.92 -10.98
C ALA A 12 25.02 20.81 -9.94
N PHE A 13 25.63 21.01 -8.78
CA PHE A 13 25.50 20.16 -7.59
C PHE A 13 24.04 20.08 -7.16
N ILE A 14 23.41 18.93 -7.36
CA ILE A 14 22.20 18.58 -6.62
C ILE A 14 22.70 18.02 -5.28
N SER A 15 22.75 18.88 -4.28
CA SER A 15 22.82 18.47 -2.88
C SER A 15 21.51 17.74 -2.57
N CYS A 16 21.52 16.42 -2.64
CA CYS A 16 20.50 15.64 -1.95
C CYS A 16 20.90 15.71 -0.47
N SER A 17 20.27 16.63 0.26
CA SER A 17 20.22 16.56 1.72
C SER A 17 19.77 15.15 2.06
N SER A 18 20.65 14.36 2.67
CA SER A 18 20.19 13.20 3.44
C SER A 18 19.43 13.78 4.61
N ASP A 19 18.14 14.04 4.41
CA ASP A 19 17.22 14.13 5.52
C ASP A 19 17.21 12.76 6.18
N ASP A 20 17.94 12.66 7.30
CA ASP A 20 17.72 11.70 8.36
C ASP A 20 16.31 11.93 8.92
N SER A 21 15.34 11.58 8.09
CA SER A 21 13.94 11.50 8.45
C SER A 21 13.78 10.15 9.12
N SER A 22 13.48 10.20 10.42
CA SER A 22 13.07 9.07 11.26
C SER A 22 12.31 8.04 10.42
N SER A 23 13.00 6.96 10.05
CA SER A 23 12.45 6.01 9.10
C SER A 23 11.22 5.38 9.73
N ASN A 24 10.06 5.66 9.15
CA ASN A 24 8.91 4.79 9.34
C ASN A 24 9.34 3.42 8.81
N ASN A 25 9.81 2.54 9.69
CA ASN A 25 10.32 1.20 9.36
C ASN A 25 9.23 0.25 8.86
N SER A 26 8.11 0.77 8.35
CA SER A 26 7.10 -0.05 7.73
C SER A 26 7.58 -0.49 6.35
N PRO A 27 7.44 -1.78 6.01
CA PRO A 27 7.69 -2.26 4.66
C PRO A 27 6.56 -1.88 3.68
N TYR A 28 5.54 -1.15 4.15
CA TYR A 28 4.38 -0.73 3.39
C TYR A 28 4.31 0.80 3.28
N ASN A 29 4.01 1.29 2.09
CA ASN A 29 3.76 2.68 1.77
C ASN A 29 2.55 2.82 0.82
N PRO A 30 1.31 2.58 1.30
CA PRO A 30 0.13 2.72 0.46
C PRO A 30 -0.01 4.14 -0.12
N PRO A 31 -0.36 4.29 -1.41
CA PRO A 31 -0.52 5.60 -2.02
C PRO A 31 -1.74 6.34 -1.45
N SER A 32 -1.68 7.68 -1.40
CA SER A 32 -2.71 8.49 -0.73
C SER A 32 -4.14 8.26 -1.21
N TRP A 33 -4.33 7.86 -2.47
CA TRP A 33 -5.65 7.60 -3.03
C TRP A 33 -6.38 6.42 -2.37
N ILE A 34 -5.64 5.44 -1.82
CA ILE A 34 -6.22 4.26 -1.16
C ILE A 34 -6.40 4.46 0.35
N HIS A 35 -5.91 5.55 0.92
CA HIS A 35 -6.05 5.80 2.36
C HIS A 35 -7.52 5.86 2.79
N GLY A 36 -7.81 5.30 3.96
CA GLY A 36 -9.14 5.20 4.54
C GLY A 36 -9.60 3.77 4.81
N THR A 37 -10.84 3.64 5.28
CA THR A 37 -11.51 2.35 5.54
C THR A 37 -12.38 1.99 4.34
N TRP A 38 -12.28 0.75 3.88
CA TRP A 38 -12.98 0.23 2.71
C TRP A 38 -13.76 -1.02 3.07
N GLY A 39 -14.96 -1.13 2.51
CA GLY A 39 -15.85 -2.23 2.81
C GLY A 39 -17.10 -2.23 1.94
N LEU A 40 -18.08 -3.03 2.36
CA LEU A 40 -19.41 -3.02 1.75
C LEU A 40 -20.25 -1.91 2.39
N ALA A 41 -20.93 -1.15 1.54
CA ALA A 41 -21.85 -0.11 1.98
C ALA A 41 -23.00 -0.71 2.77
N LYS A 42 -23.58 0.10 3.68
CA LYS A 42 -24.87 -0.22 4.28
C LYS A 42 -25.93 -0.38 3.20
N THR A 43 -26.75 -1.41 3.34
CA THR A 43 -27.95 -1.62 2.54
C THR A 43 -29.18 -1.67 3.45
N GLU A 44 -30.37 -1.78 2.88
CA GLU A 44 -31.61 -2.02 3.65
C GLU A 44 -31.56 -3.33 4.46
N PHE A 45 -30.67 -4.27 4.11
CA PHE A 45 -30.61 -5.62 4.68
C PHE A 45 -29.30 -5.90 5.45
N SER A 46 -28.34 -4.97 5.45
CA SER A 46 -27.02 -5.17 6.06
C SER A 46 -26.41 -3.86 6.51
N ASP A 47 -25.76 -3.84 7.67
CA ASP A 47 -24.92 -2.71 8.08
C ASP A 47 -23.62 -2.63 7.26
N GLU A 48 -22.87 -1.55 7.43
CA GLU A 48 -21.55 -1.39 6.83
C GLU A 48 -20.62 -2.52 7.30
N ASN A 49 -19.88 -3.12 6.37
CA ASN A 49 -18.96 -4.21 6.68
C ASN A 49 -17.53 -3.82 6.25
N PRO A 50 -16.69 -3.34 7.17
CA PRO A 50 -15.33 -2.95 6.85
C PRO A 50 -14.45 -4.18 6.60
N PHE A 51 -13.64 -4.14 5.54
CA PHE A 51 -12.69 -5.21 5.21
C PHE A 51 -11.24 -4.77 5.29
N TYR A 52 -10.94 -3.53 4.89
CA TYR A 52 -9.56 -3.05 4.86
C TYR A 52 -9.46 -1.62 5.37
N LYS A 53 -8.33 -1.30 6.00
CA LYS A 53 -7.94 0.06 6.32
C LYS A 53 -6.51 0.30 5.86
N PHE A 54 -6.31 1.37 5.12
CA PHE A 54 -4.99 1.79 4.64
C PHE A 54 -4.62 3.12 5.27
N THR A 55 -3.38 3.21 5.71
CA THR A 55 -2.74 4.44 6.20
C THR A 55 -1.45 4.66 5.41
N SER A 56 -0.71 5.74 5.69
CA SER A 56 0.54 6.04 5.00
C SER A 56 1.61 4.96 5.12
N ASP A 57 1.52 4.12 6.16
CA ASP A 57 2.56 3.14 6.49
C ASP A 57 1.98 1.80 6.94
N ASN A 58 0.71 1.52 6.66
CA ASN A 58 0.09 0.28 7.13
C ASN A 58 -1.09 -0.16 6.27
N VAL A 59 -1.28 -1.47 6.23
CA VAL A 59 -2.40 -2.15 5.62
C VAL A 59 -3.01 -3.06 6.69
N CYS A 60 -4.28 -2.84 6.98
CA CYS A 60 -5.00 -3.63 7.97
C CYS A 60 -6.13 -4.38 7.29
N GLN A 61 -6.22 -5.68 7.55
CA GLN A 61 -7.43 -6.45 7.32
C GLN A 61 -8.33 -6.33 8.54
N LEU A 62 -9.60 -6.04 8.32
CA LEU A 62 -10.62 -5.83 9.35
C LEU A 62 -11.59 -7.00 9.33
N THR A 63 -11.95 -7.46 10.52
CA THR A 63 -13.06 -8.39 10.76
C THR A 63 -14.03 -7.75 11.75
N GLN A 64 -15.18 -8.38 12.00
CA GLN A 64 -16.14 -7.85 12.98
C GLN A 64 -15.59 -7.78 14.41
N VAL A 65 -14.60 -8.60 14.76
CA VAL A 65 -14.12 -8.79 16.14
C VAL A 65 -12.67 -8.39 16.35
N SER A 66 -11.89 -8.24 15.27
CA SER A 66 -10.47 -7.93 15.33
C SER A 66 -9.97 -7.25 14.06
N SER A 67 -8.81 -6.61 14.17
CA SER A 67 -8.03 -6.11 13.05
C SER A 67 -6.66 -6.78 13.04
N LEU A 68 -6.19 -7.14 11.86
CA LEU A 68 -4.84 -7.63 11.64
C LEU A 68 -4.11 -6.63 10.75
N CYS A 69 -3.17 -5.89 11.35
CA CYS A 69 -2.42 -4.84 10.68
C CYS A 69 -0.99 -5.30 10.40
N TRP A 70 -0.54 -5.16 9.15
CA TRP A 70 0.66 -5.85 8.69
C TRP A 70 1.94 -5.24 9.22
N LYS A 71 1.99 -3.93 9.48
CA LYS A 71 3.16 -3.30 10.12
C LYS A 71 3.43 -3.93 11.49
N GLU A 72 2.42 -3.97 12.35
CA GLU A 72 2.48 -4.58 13.68
C GLU A 72 2.69 -6.08 13.58
N SER A 73 2.06 -6.75 12.60
CA SER A 73 2.20 -8.20 12.48
C SER A 73 3.59 -8.65 12.02
N VAL A 74 4.26 -7.89 11.14
CA VAL A 74 5.66 -8.13 10.77
C VAL A 74 6.60 -7.85 11.97
N MET A 75 6.25 -6.90 12.83
CA MET A 75 7.07 -6.49 13.96
C MET A 75 6.89 -7.36 15.22
N ASP A 76 5.66 -7.84 15.46
CA ASP A 76 5.26 -8.44 16.74
C ASP A 76 4.90 -9.93 16.65
N PHE A 77 4.62 -10.47 15.45
CA PHE A 77 4.22 -11.88 15.28
C PHE A 77 5.28 -12.73 14.58
N PRO A 78 5.80 -13.80 15.22
CA PRO A 78 6.84 -14.67 14.67
C PRO A 78 6.35 -15.55 13.50
N GLN A 79 5.14 -15.35 12.99
CA GLN A 79 4.56 -16.11 11.88
C GLN A 79 4.64 -15.35 10.55
N ILE A 80 4.96 -14.05 10.58
CA ILE A 80 5.21 -13.24 9.39
C ILE A 80 6.69 -12.92 9.33
N HIS A 81 7.30 -13.25 8.21
CA HIS A 81 8.74 -13.12 7.98
C HIS A 81 9.09 -11.78 7.34
N SER A 82 8.28 -11.33 6.39
CA SER A 82 8.52 -10.09 5.65
C SER A 82 7.25 -9.57 4.97
N GLY A 83 7.26 -8.28 4.65
CA GLY A 83 6.23 -7.60 3.86
C GLY A 83 6.84 -6.74 2.76
N SER A 84 6.05 -6.40 1.76
CA SER A 84 6.38 -5.38 0.76
C SER A 84 5.13 -4.88 0.05
N ASP A 85 5.21 -3.73 -0.60
CA ASP A 85 4.19 -3.30 -1.54
C ASP A 85 4.77 -2.65 -2.80
N SER A 86 3.86 -2.43 -3.76
CA SER A 86 4.12 -1.68 -4.98
C SER A 86 2.86 -0.91 -5.38
N SER A 87 3.04 0.26 -5.96
CA SER A 87 1.92 1.14 -6.30
C SER A 87 2.13 1.87 -7.61
N SER A 88 1.02 2.14 -8.30
CA SER A 88 0.89 3.12 -9.38
C SER A 88 -0.25 4.10 -9.07
N ASP A 89 -0.59 4.94 -10.05
CA ASP A 89 -1.73 5.86 -9.94
C ASP A 89 -3.09 5.15 -9.83
N THR A 90 -3.15 3.88 -10.27
CA THR A 90 -4.40 3.11 -10.37
C THR A 90 -4.37 1.74 -9.70
N ILE A 91 -3.19 1.18 -9.41
CA ILE A 91 -3.06 -0.15 -8.80
C ILE A 91 -2.25 -0.05 -7.50
N TYR A 92 -2.68 -0.78 -6.49
CA TYR A 92 -1.92 -1.01 -5.27
C TYR A 92 -1.85 -2.50 -4.97
N GLU A 93 -0.64 -3.03 -4.82
CA GLU A 93 -0.41 -4.42 -4.47
C GLU A 93 0.43 -4.50 -3.19
N SER A 94 -0.07 -5.20 -2.18
CA SER A 94 0.69 -5.52 -0.96
C SER A 94 0.90 -7.03 -0.85
N LYS A 95 2.06 -7.41 -0.34
CA LYS A 95 2.45 -8.81 -0.12
C LYS A 95 2.85 -9.02 1.32
N PHE A 96 2.50 -10.19 1.83
CA PHE A 96 3.06 -10.71 3.06
C PHE A 96 3.62 -12.09 2.81
N VAL A 97 4.73 -12.39 3.48
CA VAL A 97 5.36 -13.72 3.46
C VAL A 97 5.35 -14.24 4.89
N SER A 98 4.69 -15.38 5.09
CA SER A 98 4.73 -16.10 6.36
C SER A 98 6.08 -16.78 6.58
N VAL A 99 6.40 -17.15 7.82
CA VAL A 99 7.62 -17.93 8.14
C VAL A 99 7.65 -19.30 7.44
N GLY A 100 6.48 -19.86 7.08
CA GLY A 100 6.39 -21.06 6.25
C GLY A 100 6.63 -20.83 4.75
N GLY A 101 6.94 -19.60 4.32
CA GLY A 101 7.17 -19.24 2.92
C GLY A 101 5.91 -19.01 2.10
N THR A 102 4.71 -19.19 2.68
CA THR A 102 3.45 -18.83 2.00
C THR A 102 3.38 -17.32 1.83
N THR A 103 3.19 -16.88 0.59
CA THR A 103 2.94 -15.48 0.26
C THR A 103 1.45 -15.26 0.09
N ILE A 104 0.88 -14.24 0.71
CA ILE A 104 -0.43 -13.74 0.27
C ILE A 104 -0.29 -12.31 -0.21
N THR A 105 -0.99 -12.09 -1.32
CA THR A 105 -1.03 -10.84 -2.05
C THR A 105 -2.40 -10.23 -1.84
N LEU A 106 -2.50 -8.92 -1.69
CA LEU A 106 -3.73 -8.16 -1.80
C LEU A 106 -3.55 -7.16 -2.94
N ASN A 107 -4.44 -7.19 -3.92
CA ASN A 107 -4.35 -6.35 -5.10
C ASN A 107 -5.62 -5.52 -5.27
N PHE A 108 -5.46 -4.21 -5.36
CA PHE A 108 -6.53 -3.24 -5.42
C PHE A 108 -6.40 -2.33 -6.64
N GLN A 109 -7.51 -2.07 -7.30
CA GLN A 109 -7.61 -1.11 -8.39
C GLN A 109 -8.46 0.10 -7.99
N LYS A 110 -7.95 1.28 -8.24
CA LYS A 110 -8.68 2.54 -8.10
C LYS A 110 -9.75 2.64 -9.18
N VAL A 111 -11.00 2.84 -8.76
CA VAL A 111 -12.12 3.18 -9.67
C VAL A 111 -12.47 4.66 -9.55
N SER A 112 -12.53 5.18 -8.31
CA SER A 112 -12.74 6.60 -8.01
C SER A 112 -12.13 6.96 -6.65
N SER A 113 -12.35 8.18 -6.15
CA SER A 113 -11.94 8.57 -4.79
C SER A 113 -12.69 7.83 -3.67
N SER A 114 -13.84 7.23 -3.98
CA SER A 114 -14.74 6.54 -3.06
C SER A 114 -15.02 5.08 -3.44
N LYS A 115 -14.37 4.55 -4.49
CA LYS A 115 -14.53 3.17 -4.94
C LYS A 115 -13.20 2.52 -5.35
N ILE A 116 -12.99 1.28 -4.94
CA ILE A 116 -11.90 0.41 -5.39
C ILE A 116 -12.43 -0.97 -5.74
N LEU A 117 -11.70 -1.71 -6.56
CA LEU A 117 -11.90 -3.15 -6.75
C LEU A 117 -10.82 -3.91 -5.98
N TRP A 118 -11.21 -4.91 -5.22
CA TRP A 118 -10.30 -5.94 -4.71
C TRP A 118 -10.22 -7.06 -5.74
N LEU A 119 -9.10 -7.10 -6.47
CA LEU A 119 -8.97 -7.92 -7.68
C LEU A 119 -8.77 -9.42 -7.42
N ASN A 120 -8.32 -9.78 -6.22
CA ASN A 120 -7.94 -11.15 -5.90
C ASN A 120 -8.66 -11.70 -4.66
N SER A 121 -9.96 -11.41 -4.54
CA SER A 121 -10.82 -11.98 -3.50
C SER A 121 -11.24 -13.42 -3.88
N GLY A 122 -10.29 -14.35 -3.83
CA GLY A 122 -10.55 -15.73 -4.27
C GLY A 122 -10.80 -15.81 -5.78
N SER A 123 -12.01 -16.19 -6.19
CA SER A 123 -12.39 -16.41 -7.60
C SER A 123 -13.10 -15.23 -8.27
N SER A 124 -13.26 -14.10 -7.58
CA SER A 124 -13.98 -12.94 -8.12
C SER A 124 -13.41 -11.63 -7.59
N GLU A 125 -13.69 -10.56 -8.33
CA GLU A 125 -13.40 -9.20 -7.91
C GLU A 125 -14.56 -8.67 -7.05
N ILE A 126 -14.25 -7.93 -5.99
CA ILE A 126 -15.26 -7.28 -5.14
C ILE A 126 -15.09 -5.76 -5.23
N GLU A 127 -16.17 -5.05 -5.54
CA GLU A 127 -16.22 -3.59 -5.39
C GLU A 127 -16.34 -3.23 -3.90
N LEU A 128 -15.42 -2.37 -3.43
CA LEU A 128 -15.43 -1.80 -2.09
C LEU A 128 -15.65 -0.30 -2.18
N VAL A 129 -16.47 0.22 -1.27
CA VAL A 129 -16.68 1.65 -1.10
C VAL A 129 -15.89 2.17 0.08
N LYS A 130 -15.51 3.44 0.02
CA LYS A 130 -14.93 4.14 1.17
C LYS A 130 -16.01 4.37 2.22
N LEU A 131 -15.80 3.83 3.41
CA LEU A 131 -16.69 4.01 4.57
C LEU A 131 -16.39 5.34 5.26
N LYS A 132 -17.39 5.86 5.98
CA LYS A 132 -17.30 7.15 6.68
C LYS A 132 -16.58 7.05 8.02
#